data_AF-A0A1V6ANP2-F1
#
_entry.id   AF-A0A1V6ANP2-F1
#
_cell.length_a   1.000
_cell.length_b   1.000
_cell.length_c   1.000
_cell.angle_alpha   90.00
_cell.angle_beta   90.00
_cell.angle_gamma   90.00
#
_symmetry.space_group_name_H-M   'P 1'
#
loop_
_entity.id
_entity.type
_entity.pdbx_description
1 polymer ?
#
loop_
_entity_poly.entity_id
_entity_poly.type
_entity_poly.pdbx_seq_one_letter_code
_entity_poly.pdbx_strand_id
1 'polypeptide(L)'
;MNFKQDGMRTGQVLRSLEAMITGGKFDAETIIVDGYDFGLAAPEDLDRFKEFAGRMNVSIWFSASLKETGGEMFGPDGTPVLLAPHAGRIDVLITLEAKTDAVEIRVVKDHDHPPAGVLPIRLDPRTLLIAQEK
;
A
#
# COMPACT_ATOMS: atom_id res chain seq x y z
N MET A 1 -5.08 15.69 -1.65
CA MET A 1 -6.53 15.78 -1.96
C MET A 1 -7.28 14.78 -1.13
N ASN A 2 -8.60 14.90 -0.99
CA ASN A 2 -9.43 13.94 -0.27
C ASN A 2 -10.54 13.43 -1.20
N PHE A 3 -10.63 12.11 -1.34
CA PHE A 3 -11.65 11.43 -2.13
C PHE A 3 -12.37 10.42 -1.24
N LYS A 4 -13.70 10.38 -1.30
CA LYS A 4 -14.47 9.32 -0.65
C LYS A 4 -14.58 8.13 -1.60
N GLN A 5 -14.06 6.97 -1.19
CA GLN A 5 -14.05 5.76 -2.03
C GLN A 5 -15.47 5.32 -2.43
N ASP A 6 -16.43 5.38 -1.53
CA ASP A 6 -17.85 5.06 -1.80
C ASP A 6 -18.55 6.09 -2.73
N GLY A 7 -17.97 7.28 -2.86
CA GLY A 7 -18.55 8.38 -3.64
C GLY A 7 -17.92 8.61 -5.01
N MET A 8 -16.80 7.96 -5.33
CA MET A 8 -16.03 8.25 -6.54
C MET A 8 -15.48 6.99 -7.20
N ARG A 9 -15.72 6.88 -8.50
CA ARG A 9 -15.13 5.82 -9.31
C ARG A 9 -13.63 6.03 -9.44
N THR A 10 -12.85 4.97 -9.34
CA THR A 10 -11.39 4.95 -9.53
C THR A 10 -10.94 5.74 -10.76
N GLY A 11 -11.60 5.53 -11.91
CA GLY A 11 -11.27 6.25 -13.15
C GLY A 11 -11.45 7.77 -13.08
N GLN A 12 -12.35 8.28 -12.23
CA GLN A 12 -12.50 9.72 -12.02
C GLN A 12 -11.33 10.29 -11.21
N VAL A 13 -10.90 9.58 -10.16
CA VAL A 13 -9.73 9.94 -9.36
C VAL A 13 -8.48 10.00 -10.23
N LEU A 14 -8.26 8.97 -11.07
CA LEU A 14 -7.10 8.90 -11.96
C LEU A 14 -7.07 10.04 -12.98
N ARG A 15 -8.21 10.41 -13.58
CA ARG A 15 -8.27 11.58 -14.49
C ARG A 15 -7.93 12.89 -13.77
N SER A 16 -8.39 13.06 -12.53
CA SER A 16 -8.04 14.24 -11.75
C SER A 16 -6.54 14.28 -11.43
N LEU A 17 -5.95 13.14 -11.05
CA LEU A 17 -4.50 13.00 -10.83
C LEU A 17 -3.70 13.37 -12.09
N GLU A 18 -4.09 12.81 -13.23
CA GLU A 18 -3.46 13.09 -14.53
C GLU A 18 -3.48 14.58 -14.87
N ALA A 19 -4.62 15.24 -14.70
CA ALA A 19 -4.78 16.65 -15.03
C ALA A 19 -3.88 17.55 -14.17
N MET A 20 -3.63 17.19 -12.90
CA MET A 20 -2.72 17.98 -12.06
C MET A 20 -1.26 17.72 -12.39
N ILE A 21 -0.87 16.46 -12.62
CA ILE A 21 0.52 16.13 -12.96
C ILE A 21 0.89 16.82 -14.28
N THR A 22 0.08 16.63 -15.31
CA THR A 22 0.36 17.15 -16.66
C THR A 22 0.05 18.64 -16.81
N GLY A 23 -1.15 19.07 -16.38
CA GLY A 23 -1.63 20.44 -16.56
C GLY A 23 -1.10 21.41 -15.49
N GLY A 24 -0.80 20.92 -14.29
CA GLY A 24 -0.26 21.72 -13.19
C GLY A 24 1.25 21.90 -13.21
N LYS A 25 1.97 21.28 -14.17
CA LYS A 25 3.44 21.19 -14.20
C LYS A 25 4.03 20.63 -12.89
N PHE A 26 3.37 19.61 -12.36
CA PHE A 26 3.79 18.95 -11.12
C PHE A 26 4.36 17.59 -11.49
N ASP A 27 5.68 17.48 -11.51
CA ASP A 27 6.39 16.25 -11.89
C ASP A 27 6.43 15.28 -10.70
N ALA A 28 5.30 14.59 -10.49
CA ALA A 28 5.16 13.66 -9.39
C ALA A 28 5.92 12.37 -9.72
N GLU A 29 6.84 11.95 -8.86
CA GLU A 29 7.47 10.62 -8.95
C GLU A 29 6.72 9.59 -8.12
N THR A 30 5.94 10.03 -7.13
CA THR A 30 5.25 9.18 -6.16
C THR A 30 3.88 9.72 -5.78
N ILE A 31 2.91 8.82 -5.68
CA ILE A 31 1.57 9.08 -5.17
C ILE A 31 1.34 8.19 -3.95
N ILE A 32 0.93 8.80 -2.83
CA ILE A 32 0.54 8.07 -1.62
C ILE A 32 -0.97 8.16 -1.46
N VAL A 33 -1.63 7.01 -1.46
CA VAL A 33 -3.05 6.85 -1.18
C VAL A 33 -3.20 6.34 0.24
N ASP A 34 -3.47 7.27 1.15
CA ASP A 34 -3.65 6.96 2.55
C ASP A 34 -5.09 6.56 2.88
N GLY A 35 -5.27 5.46 3.58
CA GLY A 35 -6.54 4.96 4.08
C GLY A 35 -7.41 4.31 3.00
N TYR A 36 -6.81 3.65 2.01
CA TYR A 36 -7.57 2.93 0.98
C TYR A 36 -8.28 1.70 1.58
N ASP A 37 -9.59 1.59 1.40
CA ASP A 37 -10.37 0.47 1.91
C ASP A 37 -10.38 -0.67 0.89
N PHE A 38 -9.46 -1.63 1.06
CA PHE A 38 -9.38 -2.82 0.23
C PHE A 38 -10.61 -3.74 0.37
N GLY A 39 -11.42 -3.61 1.43
CA GLY A 39 -12.67 -4.36 1.57
C GLY A 39 -13.77 -3.88 0.61
N LEU A 40 -13.66 -2.66 0.10
CA LEU A 40 -14.57 -2.08 -0.90
C LEU A 40 -13.99 -2.10 -2.32
N ALA A 41 -12.70 -2.46 -2.46
CA ALA A 41 -12.00 -2.38 -3.73
C ALA A 41 -12.30 -3.60 -4.60
N ALA A 42 -12.67 -3.37 -5.86
CA ALA A 42 -12.68 -4.43 -6.85
C ALA A 42 -11.23 -4.71 -7.30
N PRO A 43 -10.83 -5.96 -7.58
CA PRO A 43 -9.49 -6.24 -8.09
C PRO A 43 -9.12 -5.42 -9.33
N GLU A 44 -10.10 -5.13 -10.19
CA GLU A 44 -9.93 -4.31 -11.40
C GLU A 44 -9.59 -2.85 -11.10
N ASP A 45 -9.85 -2.35 -9.89
CA ASP A 45 -9.44 -1.01 -9.50
C ASP A 45 -7.92 -0.90 -9.38
N LEU A 46 -7.25 -1.92 -8.83
CA LEU A 46 -5.79 -1.97 -8.78
C LEU A 46 -5.18 -2.10 -10.18
N ASP A 47 -5.83 -2.80 -11.10
CA ASP A 47 -5.36 -2.87 -12.49
C ASP A 47 -5.32 -1.47 -13.13
N ARG A 48 -6.36 -0.66 -12.89
CA ARG A 48 -6.39 0.73 -13.37
C ARG A 48 -5.30 1.60 -12.74
N PHE A 49 -5.04 1.44 -11.45
CA PHE A 49 -3.94 2.14 -10.78
C PHE A 49 -2.58 1.72 -11.36
N LYS A 50 -2.38 0.43 -11.63
CA LYS A 50 -1.13 -0.10 -12.20
C LYS A 50 -0.89 0.39 -13.62
N GLU A 51 -1.92 0.38 -14.46
CA GLU A 51 -1.86 0.97 -15.80
C GLU A 51 -1.53 2.46 -15.75
N PHE A 52 -2.21 3.21 -14.87
CA PHE A 52 -1.95 4.62 -14.67
C PHE A 52 -0.51 4.89 -14.19
N ALA A 53 -0.02 4.13 -13.20
CA ALA A 53 1.33 4.23 -12.67
C ALA A 53 2.38 4.07 -13.78
N GLY A 54 2.26 3.03 -14.60
CA GLY A 54 3.16 2.78 -15.72
C GLY A 54 3.11 3.88 -16.79
N ARG A 55 1.90 4.34 -17.15
CA ARG A 55 1.72 5.41 -18.15
C ARG A 55 2.27 6.76 -17.71
N MET A 56 2.09 7.09 -16.43
CA MET A 56 2.56 8.35 -15.85
C MET A 56 4.00 8.27 -15.33
N ASN A 57 4.61 7.08 -15.36
CA ASN A 57 5.93 6.79 -14.79
C ASN A 57 6.06 7.22 -13.32
N VAL A 58 5.09 6.83 -12.50
CA VAL A 58 5.03 7.16 -11.06
C VAL A 58 4.93 5.90 -10.21
N SER A 59 5.50 5.93 -9.01
CA SER A 59 5.20 4.91 -7.99
C SER A 59 3.91 5.24 -7.26
N ILE A 60 3.11 4.23 -6.91
CA ILE A 60 1.88 4.43 -6.13
C ILE A 60 1.92 3.52 -4.91
N TRP A 61 1.84 4.14 -3.74
CA TRP A 61 1.81 3.46 -2.44
C TRP A 61 0.44 3.59 -1.82
N PHE A 62 -0.08 2.49 -1.29
CA PHE A 62 -1.34 2.44 -0.58
C PHE A 62 -1.07 2.10 0.88
N SER A 63 -1.70 2.81 1.82
CA SER A 63 -1.81 2.31 3.19
C SER A 63 -3.11 1.50 3.32
N ALA A 64 -3.00 0.34 3.94
CA ALA A 64 -4.11 -0.56 4.23
C ALA A 64 -4.17 -0.78 5.74
N SER A 65 -5.27 -0.39 6.37
CA SER A 65 -5.50 -0.69 7.79
C SER A 65 -6.15 -2.06 7.93
N LEU A 66 -5.47 -2.97 8.62
CA LEU A 66 -6.05 -4.27 8.96
C LEU A 66 -6.95 -4.10 10.19
N LYS A 67 -8.23 -4.44 10.05
CA LYS A 67 -9.17 -4.46 11.19
C LYS A 67 -9.16 -5.86 11.79
N GLU A 68 -9.00 -5.96 13.10
CA GLU A 68 -9.17 -7.23 13.80
C GLU A 68 -10.64 -7.67 13.71
N THR A 69 -10.89 -8.75 12.97
CA THR A 69 -12.23 -9.32 12.77
C THR A 69 -12.42 -10.63 13.53
N GLY A 70 -11.50 -10.98 14.44
CA GLY A 70 -11.55 -12.20 15.26
C GLY A 70 -11.09 -13.48 14.54
N GLY A 71 -10.69 -13.39 13.27
CA GLY A 71 -10.07 -14.47 12.50
C GLY A 71 -8.56 -14.27 12.26
N GLU A 72 -7.95 -15.17 11.49
CA GLU A 72 -6.55 -15.01 11.04
C GLU A 72 -6.40 -13.73 10.20
N MET A 73 -5.50 -12.83 10.62
CA MET A 73 -5.24 -11.59 9.90
C MET A 73 -4.26 -11.77 8.74
N PHE A 74 -3.37 -12.76 8.85
CA PHE A 74 -2.31 -13.04 7.89
C PHE A 74 -2.36 -14.51 7.46
N GLY A 75 -2.11 -14.75 6.18
CA GLY A 75 -1.92 -16.10 5.65
C GLY A 75 -0.53 -16.68 5.98
N PRO A 76 -0.27 -17.94 5.60
CA PRO A 76 0.97 -18.64 5.92
C PRO A 76 2.25 -17.98 5.37
N ASP A 77 2.13 -17.20 4.31
CA ASP A 77 3.20 -16.45 3.66
C ASP A 77 3.41 -15.03 4.25
N GLY A 78 2.57 -14.64 5.22
CA GLY A 78 2.56 -13.29 5.80
C GLY A 78 1.71 -12.28 5.03
N THR A 79 1.02 -12.69 3.96
CA THR A 79 0.09 -11.81 3.23
C THR A 79 -1.15 -11.55 4.08
N PRO A 80 -1.57 -10.29 4.31
CA PRO A 80 -2.82 -10.02 4.99
C PRO A 80 -3.99 -10.62 4.24
N VAL A 81 -4.89 -11.32 4.94
CA VAL A 81 -6.05 -12.00 4.33
C VAL A 81 -6.91 -11.02 3.51
N LEU A 82 -7.04 -9.78 3.98
CA LEU A 82 -7.70 -8.67 3.27
C LEU A 82 -7.14 -8.43 1.86
N LEU A 83 -5.83 -8.63 1.68
CA LEU A 83 -5.13 -8.34 0.43
C LEU A 83 -4.97 -9.57 -0.47
N ALA A 84 -5.35 -10.77 -0.01
CA ALA A 84 -5.23 -12.00 -0.79
C ALA A 84 -5.89 -11.92 -2.18
N PRO A 85 -7.11 -11.34 -2.36
CA PRO A 85 -7.72 -11.16 -3.68
C PRO A 85 -6.93 -10.24 -4.63
N HIS A 86 -6.06 -9.41 -4.07
CA HIS A 86 -5.29 -8.38 -4.78
C HIS A 86 -3.80 -8.73 -4.91
N ALA A 87 -3.32 -9.81 -4.28
CA ALA A 87 -1.90 -10.14 -4.17
C ALA A 87 -1.17 -10.25 -5.51
N GLY A 88 -1.86 -10.71 -6.56
CA GLY A 88 -1.31 -10.78 -7.93
C GLY A 88 -1.05 -9.42 -8.58
N ARG A 89 -1.64 -8.33 -8.06
CA ARG A 89 -1.57 -6.97 -8.63
C ARG A 89 -0.61 -6.06 -7.87
N ILE A 90 -0.28 -6.43 -6.64
CA ILE A 90 0.64 -5.71 -5.76
C ILE A 90 2.07 -6.11 -6.14
N ASP A 91 2.92 -5.15 -6.52
CA ASP A 91 4.32 -5.45 -6.85
C ASP A 91 5.19 -5.57 -5.59
N VAL A 92 4.98 -4.69 -4.61
CA VAL A 92 5.65 -4.71 -3.30
C VAL A 92 4.62 -4.71 -2.19
N LEU A 93 4.81 -5.61 -1.22
CA LEU A 93 3.96 -5.68 -0.03
C LEU A 93 4.83 -5.65 1.23
N ILE A 94 4.63 -4.62 2.04
CA ILE A 94 5.27 -4.46 3.34
C ILE A 94 4.18 -4.47 4.41
N THR A 95 4.40 -5.18 5.49
CA THR A 95 3.53 -5.14 6.68
C THR A 95 4.25 -4.47 7.83
N LEU A 96 3.48 -3.69 8.58
CA LEU A 96 3.89 -3.07 9.83
C LEU A 96 3.09 -3.73 10.94
N GLU A 97 3.78 -4.34 11.89
CA GLU A 97 3.12 -5.00 13.02
C GLU A 97 3.58 -4.38 14.34
N ALA A 98 2.63 -3.82 15.10
CA ALA A 98 2.91 -3.31 16.43
C ALA A 98 3.17 -4.49 17.38
N LYS A 99 4.38 -4.55 17.93
CA LYS A 99 4.78 -5.42 19.04
C LYS A 99 4.78 -4.62 20.34
N THR A 100 5.06 -5.27 21.46
CA THR A 100 5.01 -4.66 22.79
C THR A 100 5.93 -3.44 22.94
N ASP A 101 7.11 -3.44 22.31
CA ASP A 101 8.16 -2.43 22.47
C ASP A 101 8.61 -1.78 21.16
N ALA A 102 8.16 -2.27 20.00
CA ALA A 102 8.60 -1.80 18.69
C ALA A 102 7.52 -2.05 17.63
N VAL A 103 7.63 -1.39 16.48
CA VAL A 103 6.95 -1.79 15.25
C VAL A 103 7.94 -2.58 14.41
N GLU A 104 7.55 -3.82 14.08
CA GLU A 104 8.29 -4.70 13.17
C GLU A 104 7.90 -4.39 11.73
N ILE A 105 8.90 -4.34 10.84
CA ILE A 105 8.69 -4.20 9.40
C ILE A 105 9.02 -5.54 8.73
N ARG A 106 8.09 -6.03 7.91
CA ARG A 106 8.28 -7.25 7.12
C ARG A 106 8.02 -6.97 5.65
N VAL A 107 8.95 -7.37 4.79
CA VAL A 107 8.74 -7.48 3.35
C VAL A 107 8.09 -8.83 3.07
N VAL A 108 6.85 -8.82 2.60
CA VAL A 108 6.07 -10.00 2.23
C VAL A 108 6.21 -10.30 0.74
N LYS A 109 6.32 -9.26 -0.08
CA LYS A 109 6.55 -9.37 -1.52
C LYS A 109 7.48 -8.25 -2.00
N ASP A 110 8.39 -8.58 -2.90
CA ASP A 110 9.26 -7.63 -3.57
C ASP A 110 9.44 -7.99 -5.05
N HIS A 111 8.52 -7.51 -5.89
CA HIS A 111 8.51 -7.75 -7.33
C HIS A 111 8.69 -9.25 -7.65
N ASP A 112 9.74 -9.57 -8.42
CA ASP A 112 10.18 -10.92 -8.78
C ASP A 112 11.35 -11.42 -7.92
N HIS A 113 11.73 -10.68 -6.88
CA HIS A 113 12.78 -11.06 -5.94
C HIS A 113 12.23 -11.83 -4.74
N PRO A 114 13.04 -12.70 -4.12
CA PRO A 114 12.69 -13.31 -2.85
C PRO A 114 12.45 -12.23 -1.77
N PRO A 115 11.35 -12.30 -1.01
CA PRO A 115 11.08 -11.31 0.03
C PRO A 115 12.14 -11.38 1.12
N ALA A 116 12.61 -10.22 1.59
CA ALA A 116 13.58 -10.12 2.68
C ALA A 116 13.02 -10.62 4.03
N GLY A 117 11.70 -10.80 4.15
CA GLY A 117 11.06 -11.19 5.40
C GLY A 117 11.13 -10.06 6.43
N VAL A 118 11.38 -10.41 7.69
CA VAL A 118 11.53 -9.43 8.77
C VAL A 118 12.82 -8.65 8.57
N LEU A 119 12.72 -7.33 8.47
CA LEU A 119 13.89 -6.48 8.34
C LEU A 119 14.61 -6.34 9.69
N PRO A 120 15.95 -6.22 9.72
CA PRO A 120 16.74 -6.04 10.94
C PRO A 120 16.66 -4.61 11.50
N ILE A 121 15.50 -3.96 11.35
CA ILE A 121 15.21 -2.61 11.83
C ILE A 121 13.95 -2.63 12.68
N ARG A 122 13.93 -1.79 13.71
CA ARG A 122 12.78 -1.62 14.60
C ARG A 122 12.40 -0.16 14.69
N LEU A 123 11.12 0.14 14.53
CA LEU A 123 10.63 1.50 14.70
C LEU A 123 10.12 1.69 16.13
N ASP A 124 10.39 2.86 16.70
CA ASP A 124 9.79 3.27 17.96
C ASP A 124 8.26 3.45 17.77
N PRO A 125 7.40 2.86 18.61
CA PRO A 125 5.95 2.89 18.40
C PRO A 125 5.32 4.28 18.49
N ARG A 126 5.99 5.26 19.12
CA ARG A 126 5.44 6.60 19.33
C ARG A 126 5.84 7.56 18.23
N THR A 127 7.04 7.38 17.70
CA THR A 127 7.63 8.29 16.71
C THR A 127 7.69 7.69 15.31
N LEU A 128 7.59 6.37 15.19
CA LEU A 128 7.82 5.59 13.96
C LEU A 128 9.20 5.84 13.32
N LEU A 129 10.13 6.44 14.08
CA LEU A 129 11.53 6.58 13.68
C LEU A 129 12.28 5.29 14.01
N ILE A 130 13.40 5.07 13.32
CA ILE A 130 14.28 3.93 13.57
C ILE A 130 14.83 4.03 14.99
N ALA A 131 14.47 3.06 15.83
CA ALA A 131 14.94 2.96 17.20
C ALA A 131 16.22 2.13 17.32
N GLN A 132 16.36 1.09 16.48
CA GLN A 132 17.52 0.18 16.44
C GLN A 132 17.71 -0.37 15.02
N GLU A 133 18.97 -0.41 14.58
CA GLU A 133 19.45 -1.23 13.47
C GLU A 133 20.38 -2.31 14.06
N LYS A 134 20.26 -3.56 13.60
CA LYS A 134 21.14 -4.66 14.02
C LYS A 134 22.14 -5.03 12.94
#